data_AF-A0A924XXU6-F1
#
_entry.id   AF-A0A924XXU6-F1
#
_cell.length_a   1.000
_cell.length_b   1.000
_cell.length_c   1.000
_cell.angle_alpha   90.00
_cell.angle_beta   90.00
_cell.angle_gamma   90.00
#
_symmetry.space_group_name_H-M   'P 1'
#
loop_
_entity.id
_entity.type
_entity.pdbx_description
1 polymer ?
#
loop_
_entity_poly.entity_id
_entity_poly.type
_entity_poly.pdbx_seq_one_letter_code
_entity_poly.pdbx_strand_id
1 'polypeptide(L)'
;MTAKKTFRVAVLGTPQAEQWMLVRAFAATRERQCAYELVADAAATRPDMYVVDSDNEYAIARWVALDSKGSVPAAFFSRVHPRAKCAVVVPRPHTSGSVIDALDQISRRFLGEGAWAMRTSPRALELAHAVA
;
A
#
# COMPACT_ATOMS: atom_id res chain seq x y z
N MET A 1 -15.72 -4.36 -20.03
CA MET A 1 -15.34 -3.21 -19.18
C MET A 1 -14.80 -3.76 -17.87
N THR A 2 -13.50 -3.59 -17.62
CA THR A 2 -12.86 -4.01 -16.35
C THR A 2 -13.35 -3.09 -15.24
N ALA A 3 -13.87 -3.66 -14.14
CA ALA A 3 -14.30 -2.87 -12.99
C ALA A 3 -13.12 -2.05 -12.45
N LYS A 4 -13.40 -0.78 -12.12
CA LYS A 4 -12.45 0.12 -11.46
C LYS A 4 -12.04 -0.48 -10.12
N LYS A 5 -10.73 -0.57 -9.87
CA LYS A 5 -10.17 -1.13 -8.63
C LYS A 5 -9.72 0.00 -7.74
N THR A 6 -10.16 -0.02 -6.48
CA THR A 6 -9.73 0.94 -5.46
C THR A 6 -8.94 0.19 -4.40
N PHE A 7 -7.71 0.62 -4.15
CA PHE A 7 -6.81 0.02 -3.15
C PHE A 7 -6.66 0.95 -1.94
N ARG A 8 -6.75 0.37 -0.75
CA ARG A 8 -6.59 1.05 0.53
C ARG A 8 -5.12 1.14 0.90
N VAL A 9 -4.63 2.34 1.13
CA VAL A 9 -3.21 2.63 1.39
C VAL A 9 -3.06 3.24 2.77
N ALA A 10 -2.32 2.54 3.64
CA ALA A 10 -1.94 3.07 4.94
C ALA A 10 -0.58 3.77 4.85
N VAL A 11 -0.51 5.02 5.28
CA VAL A 11 0.72 5.83 5.26
C VAL A 11 1.28 5.90 6.68
N LEU A 12 2.55 5.52 6.85
CA LEU A 12 3.23 5.45 8.14
C LEU A 12 4.46 6.36 8.13
N GLY A 13 4.50 7.28 9.10
CA GLY A 13 5.67 8.10 9.38
C GLY A 13 5.92 9.29 8.46
N THR A 14 5.10 9.48 7.42
CA THR A 14 5.27 10.62 6.52
C THR A 14 5.06 11.94 7.27
N PRO A 15 6.04 12.87 7.22
CA PRO A 15 5.93 14.18 7.84
C PRO A 15 4.69 14.93 7.36
N GLN A 16 4.09 15.75 8.22
CA GLN A 16 2.91 16.56 7.87
C GLN A 16 3.15 17.44 6.63
N ALA A 17 4.38 17.93 6.47
CA ALA A 17 4.82 18.71 5.32
C ALA A 17 4.81 17.94 3.98
N GLU A 18 4.76 16.61 3.99
CA GLU A 18 4.73 15.77 2.78
C GLU A 18 3.33 15.14 2.57
N GLN A 19 2.43 15.22 3.55
CA GLN A 19 1.09 14.64 3.47
C GLN A 19 0.24 15.25 2.34
N TRP A 20 0.36 16.55 2.07
CA TRP A 20 -0.37 17.21 0.99
C TRP A 20 -0.06 16.60 -0.38
N MET A 21 1.18 16.13 -0.59
CA MET A 21 1.60 15.51 -1.84
C MET A 21 0.91 14.16 -2.03
N LEU A 22 0.76 13.37 -0.95
CA LEU A 22 0.06 12.09 -0.97
C LEU A 22 -1.44 12.28 -1.23
N VAL A 23 -2.07 13.27 -0.59
CA VAL A 23 -3.47 13.63 -0.85
C VAL A 23 -3.67 13.98 -2.32
N ARG A 24 -2.79 14.81 -2.90
CA ARG A 24 -2.84 15.16 -4.32
C ARG A 24 -2.62 13.95 -5.23
N ALA A 25 -1.66 13.09 -4.88
CA ALA A 25 -1.36 11.87 -5.64
C ALA A 25 -2.61 10.97 -5.71
N PHE A 26 -3.25 10.73 -4.56
CA PHE A 26 -4.43 9.87 -4.49
C PHE A 26 -5.64 10.48 -5.19
N ALA A 27 -5.87 11.78 -5.01
CA ALA A 27 -6.91 12.51 -5.75
C ALA A 27 -6.74 12.39 -7.27
N ALA A 28 -5.51 12.50 -7.78
CA ALA A 28 -5.21 12.35 -9.21
C ALA A 28 -5.48 10.93 -9.75
N THR A 29 -5.53 9.92 -8.88
CA THR A 29 -5.82 8.54 -9.29
C THR A 29 -7.30 8.21 -9.33
N ARG A 30 -8.18 9.12 -8.88
CA ARG A 30 -9.61 8.85 -8.77
C ARG A 30 -10.25 8.46 -10.08
N GLU A 31 -9.89 9.05 -11.21
CA GLU A 31 -10.50 8.70 -12.52
C GLU A 31 -9.75 7.60 -13.27
N ARG A 32 -8.72 7.00 -12.67
CA ARG A 32 -7.92 5.92 -13.28
C ARG A 32 -8.57 4.57 -13.04
N GLN A 33 -8.13 3.57 -13.81
CA GLN A 33 -8.56 2.17 -13.63
C GLN A 33 -8.17 1.60 -12.26
N CYS A 34 -7.03 2.07 -11.71
CA CYS A 34 -6.60 1.81 -10.34
C CYS A 34 -6.60 3.13 -9.57
N ALA A 35 -7.45 3.22 -8.55
CA ALA A 35 -7.52 4.34 -7.62
C ALA A 35 -6.91 3.94 -6.27
N TYR A 36 -6.35 4.92 -5.55
CA TYR A 36 -5.75 4.70 -4.24
C TYR A 36 -6.43 5.61 -3.21
N GLU A 37 -6.77 5.05 -2.06
CA GLU A 37 -7.43 5.77 -0.97
C GLU A 37 -6.65 5.66 0.32
N LEU A 38 -6.49 6.78 1.00
CA LEU A 38 -5.81 6.84 2.29
C LEU A 38 -6.71 6.24 3.38
N VAL A 39 -6.17 5.30 4.15
CA VAL A 39 -6.83 4.79 5.35
C VAL A 39 -6.35 5.58 6.56
N ALA A 40 -7.28 6.18 7.29
CA ALA A 40 -6.97 7.01 8.46
C ALA A 40 -6.39 6.18 9.62
N ASP A 41 -6.87 4.96 9.79
CA ASP A 41 -6.39 4.03 10.82
C ASP A 41 -6.13 2.64 10.25
N ALA A 42 -4.84 2.30 10.13
CA ALA A 42 -4.36 1.02 9.64
C ALA A 42 -4.60 -0.15 10.61
N ALA A 43 -4.88 0.14 11.90
CA ALA A 43 -5.22 -0.88 12.88
C ALA A 43 -6.71 -1.24 12.82
N ALA A 44 -7.59 -0.23 12.61
CA ALA A 44 -9.02 -0.44 12.47
C ALA A 44 -9.42 -1.01 11.11
N THR A 45 -8.71 -0.64 10.04
CA THR A 45 -9.01 -1.08 8.68
C THR A 45 -7.78 -1.69 8.04
N ARG A 46 -7.88 -2.97 7.66
CA ARG A 46 -6.78 -3.69 6.99
C ARG A 46 -6.46 -3.03 5.65
N PRO A 47 -5.25 -2.47 5.47
CA PRO A 47 -4.86 -1.86 4.20
C PRO A 47 -4.47 -2.93 3.18
N ASP A 48 -4.60 -2.57 1.90
CA ASP A 48 -4.16 -3.41 0.78
C ASP A 48 -2.67 -3.17 0.47
N MET A 49 -2.15 -1.98 0.82
CA MET A 49 -0.74 -1.60 0.69
C MET A 49 -0.31 -0.66 1.82
N TYR A 50 1.00 -0.64 2.10
CA TYR A 50 1.61 0.37 2.97
C TYR A 50 2.45 1.37 2.16
N VAL A 51 2.51 2.59 2.66
CA VAL A 51 3.57 3.56 2.36
C VAL A 51 4.29 3.83 3.67
N VAL A 52 5.59 3.55 3.72
CA VAL A 52 6.38 3.62 4.96
C VAL A 52 7.57 4.53 4.75
N ASP A 53 7.68 5.56 5.59
CA ASP A 53 8.89 6.37 5.66
C ASP A 53 10.00 5.59 6.37
N SER A 54 11.01 5.15 5.62
CA SER A 54 12.06 4.29 6.19
C SER A 54 13.09 5.07 6.98
N ASP A 55 13.14 6.39 6.79
CA ASP A 55 14.01 7.26 7.57
C ASP A 55 13.37 7.59 8.94
N ASN A 56 12.13 7.16 9.16
CA ASN A 56 11.40 7.32 10.42
C ASN A 56 11.33 5.97 11.16
N GLU A 57 12.14 5.81 12.22
CA GLU A 57 12.20 4.58 13.03
C GLU A 57 10.84 4.17 13.60
N TYR A 58 10.01 5.15 13.99
CA TYR A 58 8.66 4.89 14.49
C TYR A 58 7.75 4.30 13.40
N ALA A 59 7.93 4.70 12.14
CA ALA A 59 7.18 4.17 11.00
C ALA A 59 7.54 2.71 10.73
N ILE A 60 8.83 2.39 10.75
CA ILE A 60 9.33 1.03 10.60
C ILE A 60 8.81 0.16 11.74
N ALA A 61 8.95 0.61 12.99
CA ALA A 61 8.45 -0.13 14.16
C ALA A 61 6.94 -0.38 14.07
N ARG A 62 6.16 0.62 13.66
CA ARG A 62 4.70 0.51 13.49
C ARG A 62 4.34 -0.44 12.34
N TRP A 63 5.07 -0.41 11.23
CA TRP A 63 4.87 -1.35 10.12
C TRP A 63 5.16 -2.79 10.57
N VAL A 64 6.27 -3.03 11.26
CA VAL A 64 6.61 -4.36 11.80
C VAL A 64 5.58 -4.85 12.82
N ALA A 65 5.01 -3.95 13.64
CA ALA A 65 3.95 -4.31 14.57
C ALA A 65 2.64 -4.70 13.86
N LEU A 66 2.30 -4.05 12.75
CA LEU A 66 1.08 -4.32 11.98
C LEU A 66 1.22 -5.52 11.04
N ASP A 67 2.40 -5.70 10.44
CA ASP A 67 2.68 -6.76 9.48
C ASP A 67 4.13 -7.28 9.64
N SER A 68 4.37 -7.97 10.74
CA SER A 68 5.68 -8.54 11.09
C SER A 68 6.26 -9.49 10.05
N LYS A 69 5.40 -10.08 9.21
CA LYS A 69 5.78 -11.02 8.14
C LYS A 69 6.05 -10.33 6.80
N GLY A 70 5.73 -9.04 6.67
CA GLY A 70 5.83 -8.30 5.40
C GLY A 70 4.98 -8.91 4.29
N SER A 71 3.78 -9.40 4.65
CA SER A 71 2.85 -10.06 3.74
C SER A 71 2.04 -9.07 2.91
N VAL A 72 1.84 -7.87 3.43
CA VAL A 72 1.20 -6.76 2.75
C VAL A 72 2.27 -5.97 1.99
N PRO A 73 2.09 -5.76 0.68
CA PRO A 73 3.06 -5.02 -0.10
C PRO A 73 3.25 -3.58 0.39
N ALA A 74 4.48 -3.08 0.34
CA ALA A 74 4.84 -1.78 0.88
C ALA A 74 5.71 -0.97 -0.08
N ALA A 75 5.39 0.32 -0.22
CA ALA A 75 6.26 1.33 -0.81
C ALA A 75 7.08 1.97 0.31
N PHE A 76 8.40 1.88 0.22
CA PHE A 76 9.31 2.45 1.21
C PHE A 76 9.93 3.73 0.68
N PHE A 77 9.73 4.83 1.39
CA PHE A 77 10.43 6.08 1.12
C PHE A 77 11.78 5.97 1.81
N SER A 78 12.84 5.76 1.02
CA SER A 78 14.18 5.56 1.57
C SER A 78 15.27 5.90 0.57
N ARG A 79 16.46 6.19 1.11
CA ARG A 79 17.71 6.15 0.35
C ARG A 79 18.31 4.74 0.27
N VAL A 80 17.90 3.84 1.16
CA VAL A 80 18.48 2.49 1.32
C VAL A 80 17.40 1.43 1.11
N HIS A 81 17.76 0.32 0.45
CA HIS A 81 16.79 -0.73 0.13
C HIS A 81 16.39 -1.52 1.39
N PRO A 82 15.11 -1.52 1.81
CA PRO A 82 14.67 -2.29 2.96
C PRO A 82 14.57 -3.77 2.61
N ARG A 83 14.84 -4.64 3.60
CA ARG A 83 14.78 -6.10 3.45
C ARG A 83 13.35 -6.62 3.59
N ALA A 84 12.45 -6.22 2.71
CA ALA A 84 11.05 -6.67 2.70
C ALA A 84 10.73 -7.44 1.41
N LYS A 85 10.00 -8.57 1.54
CA LYS A 85 9.73 -9.49 0.42
C LYS A 85 8.87 -8.88 -0.67
N CYS A 86 7.90 -8.04 -0.30
CA CYS A 86 6.96 -7.39 -1.20
C CYS A 86 7.15 -5.86 -1.17
N ALA A 87 8.37 -5.41 -1.47
CA ALA A 87 8.74 -4.00 -1.35
C ALA A 87 9.00 -3.34 -2.70
N VAL A 88 8.61 -2.07 -2.79
CA VAL A 88 9.06 -1.14 -3.83
C VAL A 88 9.70 0.05 -3.12
N VAL A 89 10.86 0.49 -3.59
CA VAL A 89 11.58 1.63 -3.00
C VAL A 89 11.33 2.87 -3.82
N VAL A 90 10.94 3.95 -3.15
CA VAL A 90 10.80 5.28 -3.74
C VAL A 90 11.95 6.13 -3.22
N PRO A 91 12.94 6.46 -4.06
CA PRO A 91 14.07 7.29 -3.65
C PRO A 91 13.62 8.72 -3.32
N ARG A 92 14.31 9.37 -2.39
CA ARG A 92 14.15 10.81 -2.12
C ARG A 92 14.97 11.65 -3.12
N PRO A 93 14.48 12.83 -3.53
CA PRO A 93 13.17 13.41 -3.21
C PRO A 93 12.04 12.71 -3.98
N HIS A 94 10.93 12.41 -3.30
CA HIS A 94 9.77 11.80 -3.93
C HIS A 94 8.78 12.86 -4.44
N THR A 95 8.01 12.51 -5.47
CA THR A 95 6.97 13.35 -6.07
C THR A 95 5.64 12.60 -6.11
N SER A 96 4.52 13.30 -6.32
CA SER A 96 3.22 12.61 -6.51
C SER A 96 3.30 11.55 -7.60
N GLY A 97 4.02 11.82 -8.70
CA GLY A 97 4.21 10.88 -9.81
C GLY A 97 4.99 9.62 -9.40
N SER A 98 6.11 9.77 -8.68
CA SER A 98 6.90 8.62 -8.24
C SER A 98 6.15 7.76 -7.22
N VAL A 99 5.32 8.36 -6.37
CA VAL A 99 4.45 7.62 -5.44
C VAL A 99 3.40 6.83 -6.22
N ILE A 100 2.73 7.46 -7.20
CA ILE A 100 1.73 6.77 -8.02
C ILE A 100 2.35 5.62 -8.79
N ASP A 101 3.51 5.80 -9.41
CA ASP A 101 4.19 4.74 -10.17
C ASP A 101 4.58 3.56 -9.27
N ALA A 102 5.05 3.83 -8.05
CA ALA A 102 5.34 2.79 -7.07
C ALA A 102 4.08 2.00 -6.68
N LEU A 103 2.95 2.68 -6.44
CA LEU A 103 1.68 2.01 -6.14
C LEU A 103 1.15 1.22 -7.35
N ASP A 104 1.29 1.74 -8.57
CA ASP A 104 0.96 1.03 -9.81
C ASP A 104 1.87 -0.19 -10.02
N GLN A 105 3.13 -0.11 -9.63
CA GLN A 105 4.04 -1.25 -9.66
C GLN A 105 3.60 -2.30 -8.62
N ILE A 106 3.23 -1.88 -7.41
CA ILE A 106 2.76 -2.78 -6.37
C ILE A 106 1.46 -3.47 -6.79
N SER A 107 0.48 -2.72 -7.30
CA SER A 107 -0.82 -3.27 -7.71
C SER A 107 -0.66 -4.31 -8.80
N ARG A 108 0.18 -4.04 -9.81
CA ARG A 108 0.46 -4.99 -10.90
C ARG A 108 1.22 -6.22 -10.44
N ARG A 109 2.24 -6.07 -9.58
CA ARG A 109 3.15 -7.17 -9.19
C ARG A 109 2.59 -8.06 -8.10
N PHE A 110 1.85 -7.51 -7.14
CA PHE A 110 1.46 -8.22 -5.92
C PHE A 110 -0.05 -8.32 -5.72
N LEU A 111 -0.85 -7.46 -6.37
CA LEU A 111 -2.31 -7.41 -6.22
C LEU A 111 -3.08 -7.71 -7.52
N GLY A 112 -2.42 -8.31 -8.52
CA GLY A 112 -3.04 -8.71 -9.79
C GLY A 112 -4.29 -9.59 -9.65
N GLU A 113 -5.04 -9.76 -10.74
CA GLU A 113 -6.45 -10.22 -10.78
C GLU A 113 -6.79 -11.44 -9.90
N GLY A 114 -5.93 -12.45 -9.79
CA GLY A 114 -6.18 -13.62 -8.94
C GLY A 114 -6.15 -13.34 -7.43
N ALA A 115 -5.29 -12.43 -6.97
CA ALA A 115 -5.09 -12.15 -5.56
C ALA A 115 -6.03 -11.06 -5.01
N TRP A 116 -6.61 -10.25 -5.88
CA TRP A 116 -7.62 -9.25 -5.52
C TRP A 116 -9.00 -9.89 -5.31
N ALA A 117 -9.43 -10.74 -6.25
CA ALA A 117 -10.74 -11.41 -6.19
C ALA A 117 -10.93 -12.26 -4.92
N MET A 118 -9.87 -12.96 -4.46
CA MET A 118 -9.91 -13.72 -3.21
C MET A 118 -10.00 -12.86 -1.95
N ARG A 119 -9.57 -11.59 -1.98
CA ARG A 119 -9.60 -10.68 -0.82
C ARG A 119 -10.90 -9.89 -0.71
N THR A 120 -11.59 -9.66 -1.82
CA THR A 120 -12.83 -8.87 -1.86
C THR A 120 -14.10 -9.70 -1.89
N SER A 121 -14.02 -11.04 -2.00
CA SER A 121 -15.19 -11.92 -1.95
C SER A 121 -15.40 -12.49 -0.53
N PRO A 122 -16.56 -12.25 0.12
CA PRO A 122 -16.90 -12.87 1.41
C PRO A 122 -16.82 -14.40 1.37
N ARG A 123 -17.20 -15.02 0.24
CA ARG A 123 -17.15 -16.47 0.01
C ARG A 123 -15.74 -17.06 -0.11
N ALA A 124 -14.74 -16.27 -0.53
CA ALA A 124 -13.38 -16.77 -0.67
C ALA A 124 -12.70 -16.94 0.71
N LEU A 125 -13.17 -16.19 1.72
CA LEU A 125 -12.71 -16.33 3.11
C LEU A 125 -13.26 -17.62 3.76
N GLU A 126 -14.49 -18.04 3.44
CA GLU A 126 -15.07 -19.30 3.93
C GLU A 126 -14.35 -20.54 3.38
N LEU A 127 -13.97 -20.54 2.10
CA LEU A 127 -13.26 -21.67 1.50
C LEU A 127 -11.81 -21.82 1.99
N ALA A 128 -11.17 -20.74 2.45
CA ALA A 128 -9.82 -20.81 3.01
C ALA A 128 -9.78 -21.43 4.43
N HIS A 129 -10.88 -21.35 5.19
CA HIS A 129 -10.99 -21.98 6.51
C HIS A 129 -11.53 -23.42 6.46
N ALA A 130 -12.09 -23.86 5.33
CA ALA A 130 -12.60 -25.22 5.17
C ALA A 130 -11.51 -26.26 4.78
N VAL A 131 -10.25 -25.84 4.64
CA VAL A 131 -9.11 -26.71 4.26
C VAL A 131 -8.00 -26.69 5.32
N ALA A 132 -8.36 -26.48 6.59
CA ALA A 132 -7.45 -26.61 7.74
C ALA A 132 -7.76 -27.89 8.53
#